data_AF-A0A497P7I5-F1
#
_entry.id   AF-A0A497P7I5-F1
#
_cell.length_a   1.000
_cell.length_b   1.000
_cell.length_c   1.000
_cell.angle_alpha   90.00
_cell.angle_beta   90.00
_cell.angle_gamma   90.00
#
_symmetry.space_group_name_H-M   'P 1'
#
loop_
_entity.id
_entity.type
_entity.pdbx_description
1 polymer ?
#
loop_
_entity_poly.entity_id
_entity_poly.type
_entity_poly.pdbx_seq_one_letter_code
_entity_poly.pdbx_strand_id
1 'polypeptide(L)'
;MRNKTSISEYLAFLSIKYEVDPDKFFYALISAWKNQKSTCGKLSIKCRGKLRDKIILLITKGTKVVAQFLVPKEFLSEQGNPIKNLRESTLLRRHLSKKNKEQRFFCIRDLRTGMKQVSLKAKVLEIAGPTLVFTRFGNYASVA
;
A
#
# COMPACT_ATOMS: atom_id res chain seq x y z
N MET A 1 -17.19 1.26 -9.80
CA MET A 1 -17.77 0.83 -8.51
C MET A 1 -16.69 0.93 -7.44
N ARG A 2 -16.77 1.92 -6.52
CA ARG A 2 -15.89 1.97 -5.34
C ARG A 2 -16.36 0.86 -4.41
N ASN A 3 -15.69 -0.30 -4.39
CA ASN A 3 -15.95 -1.32 -3.39
C ASN A 3 -15.80 -0.64 -2.01
N LYS A 4 -16.87 -0.58 -1.23
CA LYS A 4 -16.81 -0.13 0.16
C LYS A 4 -16.00 -1.20 0.92
N THR A 5 -14.68 -1.03 0.96
CA THR A 5 -13.79 -1.88 1.76
C THR A 5 -14.24 -1.80 3.20
N SER A 6 -14.53 -2.95 3.82
CA SER A 6 -14.95 -2.97 5.22
C SER A 6 -13.80 -2.52 6.13
N ILE A 7 -14.10 -2.02 7.33
CA ILE A 7 -13.08 -1.63 8.30
C ILE A 7 -12.17 -2.83 8.63
N SER A 8 -12.77 -4.02 8.78
CA SER A 8 -12.05 -5.28 8.98
C SER A 8 -11.05 -5.58 7.87
N GLU A 9 -11.46 -5.44 6.60
CA GLU A 9 -10.60 -5.67 5.43
C GLU A 9 -9.41 -4.74 5.40
N TYR A 10 -9.63 -3.47 5.69
CA TYR A 10 -8.53 -2.52 5.69
C TYR A 10 -7.58 -2.76 6.87
N LEU A 11 -8.10 -3.07 8.05
CA LEU A 11 -7.26 -3.42 9.21
C LEU A 11 -6.46 -4.71 8.96
N ALA A 12 -7.04 -5.70 8.28
CA ALA A 12 -6.34 -6.93 7.88
C ALA A 12 -5.26 -6.64 6.84
N PHE A 13 -5.52 -5.71 5.93
CA PHE A 13 -4.52 -5.23 5.01
C PHE A 13 -3.35 -4.55 5.71
N LEU A 14 -3.62 -3.73 6.75
CA LEU A 14 -2.57 -3.09 7.54
C LEU A 14 -1.72 -4.11 8.29
N SER A 15 -2.32 -5.17 8.85
CA SER A 15 -1.57 -6.19 9.57
C SER A 15 -0.54 -6.88 8.67
N ILE A 16 -0.94 -7.24 7.44
CA ILE A 16 -0.05 -7.83 6.45
C ILE A 16 0.99 -6.83 5.92
N LYS A 17 0.57 -5.60 5.59
CA LYS A 17 1.46 -4.56 5.04
C LYS A 17 2.60 -4.20 6.00
N TYR A 18 2.34 -4.23 7.30
CA TYR A 18 3.32 -3.88 8.33
C TYR A 18 3.85 -5.08 9.11
N GLU A 19 3.53 -6.30 8.66
CA GLU A 19 4.02 -7.56 9.22
C GLU A 19 3.77 -7.68 10.73
N VAL A 20 2.56 -7.31 11.15
CA VAL A 20 2.10 -7.48 12.54
C VAL A 20 1.06 -8.59 12.62
N ASP A 21 1.12 -9.35 13.71
CA ASP A 21 0.16 -10.42 13.96
C ASP A 21 -1.27 -9.84 14.10
N PRO A 22 -2.27 -10.35 13.36
CA PRO A 22 -3.63 -9.82 13.39
C PRO A 22 -4.29 -9.84 14.77
N ASP A 23 -4.02 -10.85 15.59
CA ASP A 23 -4.60 -10.98 16.94
C ASP A 23 -3.98 -9.97 17.90
N LYS A 24 -2.65 -9.86 17.90
CA LYS A 24 -1.93 -8.82 18.66
C LYS A 24 -2.32 -7.42 18.20
N PHE A 25 -2.54 -7.22 16.91
CA PHE A 25 -2.95 -5.93 16.36
C PHE A 25 -4.35 -5.54 16.82
N PHE A 26 -5.31 -6.47 16.77
CA PHE A 26 -6.66 -6.23 17.27
C PHE A 26 -6.67 -5.96 18.78
N TYR A 27 -5.92 -6.74 19.56
CA TYR A 27 -5.76 -6.52 20.99
C TYR A 27 -5.15 -5.15 21.31
N ALA A 28 -4.21 -4.69 20.49
CA ALA A 28 -3.63 -3.36 20.62
C ALA A 28 -4.67 -2.26 20.33
N LEU A 29 -5.57 -2.43 19.35
CA LEU A 29 -6.67 -1.48 19.12
C LEU A 29 -7.58 -1.36 20.35
N ILE A 30 -7.95 -2.50 20.95
CA ILE A 30 -8.75 -2.54 22.19
C ILE A 30 -8.00 -1.85 23.34
N SER A 31 -6.71 -2.12 23.48
CA SER A 31 -5.85 -1.52 24.49
C SER A 31 -5.74 0.00 24.32
N ALA A 32 -5.61 0.50 23.08
CA ALA A 32 -5.60 1.95 22.82
C ALA A 32 -6.95 2.60 23.08
N TRP A 33 -8.05 1.89 22.88
CA TRP A 33 -9.38 2.40 23.24
C TRP A 33 -9.54 2.59 24.76
N LYS A 34 -9.03 1.63 25.56
CA LYS A 34 -9.06 1.70 27.03
C LYS A 34 -8.04 2.71 27.59
N ASN A 35 -6.80 2.63 27.14
CA ASN A 35 -5.64 3.32 27.71
C ASN A 35 -5.17 4.54 26.90
N GLN A 36 -5.98 5.00 25.94
CA GLN A 36 -5.71 6.09 25.00
C GLN A 36 -4.60 5.83 23.96
N LYS A 37 -3.59 5.03 24.29
CA LYS A 37 -2.49 4.66 23.40
C LYS A 37 -2.10 3.19 23.58
N SER A 38 -1.59 2.60 22.52
CA SER A 38 -0.94 1.28 22.54
C SER A 38 0.08 1.16 21.41
N THR A 39 0.85 0.09 21.43
CA THR A 39 1.81 -0.24 20.37
C THR A 39 1.62 -1.69 19.94
N CYS A 40 1.88 -1.96 18.67
CA CYS A 40 1.89 -3.31 18.10
C CYS A 40 3.03 -3.39 17.07
N GLY A 41 4.13 -4.04 17.43
CA GLY A 41 5.33 -4.10 16.60
C GLY A 41 5.82 -2.69 16.23
N LYS A 42 5.83 -2.37 14.93
CA LYS A 42 6.29 -1.08 14.39
C LYS A 42 5.17 -0.01 14.33
N LEU A 43 3.95 -0.35 14.76
CA LEU A 43 2.79 0.52 14.72
C LEU A 43 2.47 1.08 16.10
N SER A 44 2.17 2.37 16.15
CA SER A 44 1.62 3.05 17.31
C SER A 44 0.16 3.37 17.05
N ILE A 45 -0.71 3.09 18.01
CA ILE A 45 -2.14 3.32 17.92
C ILE A 45 -2.53 4.34 18.99
N LYS A 46 -3.26 5.37 18.60
CA LYS A 46 -3.75 6.42 19.50
C LYS A 46 -5.25 6.61 19.32
N CYS A 47 -5.99 6.54 20.41
CA CYS A 47 -7.36 7.02 20.47
C CYS A 47 -7.35 8.55 20.46
N ARG A 48 -8.02 9.18 19.48
CA ARG A 48 -8.15 10.64 19.37
C ARG A 48 -9.43 11.16 20.03
N GLY A 49 -10.46 10.33 20.13
CA GLY A 49 -11.74 10.73 20.69
C GLY A 49 -12.74 9.58 20.75
N LYS A 50 -13.68 9.71 21.67
CA LYS A 50 -14.80 8.78 21.86
C LYS A 50 -16.09 9.57 21.58
N LEU A 51 -16.88 9.11 20.62
CA LEU A 51 -18.25 9.54 20.38
C LEU A 51 -19.21 8.60 21.13
N ARG A 52 -20.53 8.88 21.09
CA ARG A 52 -21.55 8.04 21.75
C ARG A 52 -21.35 6.55 21.45
N ASP A 53 -21.27 6.17 20.17
CA ASP A 53 -21.18 4.76 19.76
C ASP A 53 -19.96 4.42 18.90
N LYS A 54 -19.06 5.40 18.71
CA LYS A 54 -17.90 5.27 17.81
C LYS A 54 -16.63 5.82 18.46
N ILE A 55 -15.48 5.37 17.99
CA ILE A 55 -14.16 5.77 18.48
C ILE A 55 -13.28 6.15 17.30
N ILE A 56 -12.50 7.20 17.45
CA ILE A 56 -11.53 7.63 16.44
C ILE A 56 -10.16 7.07 16.81
N LEU A 57 -9.64 6.15 16.01
CA LEU A 57 -8.32 5.55 16.18
C LEU A 57 -7.37 6.05 15.09
N LEU A 58 -6.18 6.50 15.49
CA LEU A 58 -5.10 6.91 14.63
C LEU A 58 -3.97 5.87 14.71
N ILE A 59 -3.49 5.42 13.56
CA ILE A 59 -2.41 4.43 13.47
C ILE A 59 -1.24 5.09 12.76
N THR A 60 -0.06 5.02 13.38
CA THR A 60 1.18 5.60 12.86
C THR A 60 2.30 4.56 12.82
N LYS A 61 3.26 4.77 11.91
CA LYS A 61 4.55 4.07 11.89
C LYS A 61 5.62 5.12 12.08
N GLY A 62 6.20 5.19 13.28
CA GLY A 62 7.03 6.33 13.68
C GLY A 62 6.23 7.64 13.61
N THR A 63 6.73 8.62 12.88
CA THR A 63 6.07 9.93 12.66
C THR A 63 5.01 9.91 11.56
N LYS A 64 4.97 8.87 10.72
CA LYS A 64 4.06 8.81 9.57
C LYS A 64 2.70 8.24 9.96
N VAL A 65 1.63 8.98 9.69
CA VAL A 65 0.25 8.47 9.78
C VAL A 65 0.01 7.46 8.66
N VAL A 66 -0.42 6.25 9.02
CA VAL A 66 -0.69 5.17 8.06
C VAL A 66 -2.17 4.90 7.88
N ALA A 67 -2.99 5.21 8.88
CA ALA A 67 -4.44 5.15 8.78
C ALA A 67 -5.13 5.92 9.92
N GLN A 68 -6.38 6.32 9.69
CA GLN A 68 -7.28 6.82 10.72
C GLN A 68 -8.66 6.22 10.49
N PHE A 69 -9.27 5.65 11.54
CA PHE A 69 -10.59 5.01 11.46
C PHE A 69 -11.57 5.61 12.45
N LEU A 70 -12.82 5.68 12.02
CA LEU A 70 -13.97 5.79 12.90
C LEU A 70 -14.55 4.39 13.06
N VAL A 71 -14.38 3.80 14.25
CA VAL A 71 -14.70 2.40 14.53
C VAL A 71 -15.90 2.36 15.50
N PRO A 72 -16.96 1.60 15.20
CA PRO A 72 -18.05 1.35 16.15
C PRO A 72 -17.51 0.72 17.44
N LYS A 73 -18.07 1.04 18.60
CA LYS A 73 -17.67 0.41 19.87
C LYS A 73 -17.89 -1.11 19.82
N GLU A 74 -19.01 -1.54 19.24
CA GLU A 74 -19.36 -2.94 19.03
C GLU A 74 -18.27 -3.70 18.28
N PHE A 75 -17.61 -3.08 17.30
CA PHE A 75 -16.52 -3.71 16.55
C PHE A 75 -15.33 -4.13 17.43
N LEU A 76 -15.09 -3.42 18.54
CA LEU A 76 -14.05 -3.75 19.51
C LEU A 76 -14.56 -4.68 20.63
N SER A 77 -15.86 -4.93 20.67
CA SER A 77 -16.55 -5.78 21.65
C SER A 77 -17.03 -7.12 21.06
N GLU A 78 -17.15 -7.24 19.74
CA GLU A 78 -17.52 -8.48 19.06
C GLU A 78 -16.59 -9.61 19.50
N GLN A 79 -17.20 -10.75 19.82
CA GLN A 79 -16.59 -11.89 20.51
C GLN A 79 -15.72 -12.67 19.52
N GLY A 80 -14.55 -12.11 19.20
CA GLY A 80 -13.61 -12.65 18.23
C GLY A 80 -12.82 -11.55 17.52
N ASN A 81 -11.76 -11.92 16.81
CA ASN A 81 -11.00 -10.97 16.01
C ASN A 81 -11.57 -10.91 14.58
N PRO A 82 -12.32 -9.85 14.20
CA PRO A 82 -12.90 -9.71 12.85
C PRO A 82 -11.83 -9.54 11.77
N ILE A 83 -10.57 -9.33 12.16
CA ILE A 83 -9.43 -9.14 11.25
C ILE A 83 -8.77 -10.49 10.90
N LYS A 84 -8.88 -11.51 11.76
CA LYS A 84 -8.08 -12.75 11.68
C LYS A 84 -8.35 -13.59 10.43
N ASN A 85 -9.63 -13.70 10.05
CA ASN A 85 -10.06 -14.63 8.99
C ASN A 85 -10.15 -13.98 7.61
N LEU A 86 -9.75 -12.73 7.46
CA LEU A 86 -9.95 -11.97 6.22
C LEU A 86 -8.89 -12.22 5.14
N ARG A 87 -8.33 -13.44 5.11
CA ARG A 87 -7.21 -13.85 4.24
C ARG A 87 -7.53 -13.74 2.74
N GLU A 88 -8.80 -13.75 2.36
CA GLU A 88 -9.25 -13.81 0.97
C GLU A 88 -9.62 -12.46 0.34
N SER A 89 -9.56 -11.35 1.09
CA SER A 89 -9.97 -10.07 0.52
C SER A 89 -9.09 -9.68 -0.68
N THR A 90 -9.72 -9.15 -1.72
CA THR A 90 -9.05 -8.80 -3.00
C THR A 90 -7.84 -7.86 -2.81
N LEU A 91 -7.83 -7.05 -1.75
CA LEU A 91 -6.73 -6.16 -1.39
C LEU A 91 -5.50 -6.93 -0.89
N LEU A 92 -5.69 -7.98 -0.10
CA LEU A 92 -4.59 -8.83 0.35
C LEU A 92 -3.98 -9.58 -0.81
N ARG A 93 -4.80 -10.15 -1.69
CA ARG A 93 -4.33 -10.84 -2.89
C ARG A 93 -3.49 -9.91 -3.78
N ARG A 94 -3.99 -8.69 -4.04
CA ARG A 94 -3.23 -7.67 -4.81
C ARG A 94 -1.93 -7.27 -4.12
N HIS A 95 -1.92 -7.11 -2.80
CA HIS A 95 -0.69 -6.77 -2.07
C HIS A 95 0.33 -7.91 -2.11
N LEU A 96 -0.09 -9.14 -1.87
CA LEU A 96 0.78 -10.32 -1.92
C LEU A 96 1.35 -10.50 -3.33
N SER A 97 0.52 -10.36 -4.37
CA SER A 97 0.99 -10.37 -5.77
C SER A 97 1.97 -9.23 -6.09
N LYS A 98 1.85 -8.06 -5.44
CA LYS A 98 2.78 -6.94 -5.62
C LYS A 98 4.07 -7.11 -4.81
N LYS A 99 4.01 -7.72 -3.62
CA LYS A 99 5.19 -8.01 -2.77
C LYS A 99 6.07 -9.09 -3.41
N ASN A 100 5.45 -10.10 -4.02
CA ASN A 100 6.15 -11.16 -4.77
C ASN A 100 6.59 -10.73 -6.17
N LYS A 101 6.16 -9.55 -6.65
CA LYS A 101 6.84 -8.86 -7.75
C LYS A 101 8.06 -8.14 -7.18
N GLU A 102 9.07 -8.89 -6.76
CA GLU A 102 10.43 -8.38 -6.96
C GLU A 102 10.49 -7.88 -8.39
N GLN A 103 11.03 -6.69 -8.61
CA GLN A 103 11.27 -6.17 -9.95
C GLN A 103 12.24 -7.16 -10.62
N ARG A 104 11.69 -8.18 -11.26
CA ARG A 104 12.41 -9.04 -12.18
C ARG A 104 12.81 -8.13 -13.32
N PHE A 105 14.01 -7.58 -13.21
CA PHE A 105 14.65 -6.92 -14.32
C PHE A 105 14.88 -7.99 -15.37
N PHE A 106 14.19 -7.89 -16.50
CA PHE A 106 14.44 -8.76 -17.63
C PHE A 106 15.79 -8.39 -18.24
N CYS A 107 16.53 -9.37 -18.74
CA CYS A 107 17.63 -9.08 -19.66
C CYS A 107 17.06 -8.91 -21.07
N ILE A 108 17.77 -8.18 -21.94
CA ILE A 108 17.32 -7.97 -23.35
C ILE A 108 17.05 -9.31 -24.04
N ARG A 109 17.88 -10.32 -23.80
CA ARG A 109 17.75 -11.68 -24.36
C ARG A 109 16.46 -12.42 -23.96
N ASP A 110 15.80 -11.97 -22.89
CA ASP A 110 14.57 -12.61 -22.38
C ASP A 110 13.31 -11.99 -23.00
N LEU A 111 13.45 -10.90 -23.77
CA LEU A 111 12.32 -10.22 -24.41
C LEU A 111 11.84 -11.01 -25.62
N ARG A 112 10.51 -11.14 -25.73
CA ARG A 112 9.82 -11.74 -26.88
C ARG A 112 8.85 -10.73 -27.50
N THR A 113 8.61 -10.87 -28.80
CA THR A 113 7.62 -10.07 -29.51
C THR A 113 6.26 -10.14 -28.83
N GLY A 114 5.66 -8.98 -28.56
CA GLY A 114 4.34 -8.87 -27.92
C GLY A 114 4.36 -8.67 -26.40
N MET A 115 5.51 -8.73 -25.73
CA MET A 115 5.61 -8.38 -24.30
C MET A 115 5.30 -6.89 -24.07
N LYS A 116 4.50 -6.58 -23.03
CA LYS A 116 4.13 -5.20 -22.64
C LYS A 116 4.53 -4.92 -21.19
N GLN A 117 4.78 -3.65 -20.86
CA GLN A 117 5.12 -3.19 -19.49
C GLN A 117 6.34 -3.89 -18.87
N VAL A 118 7.40 -4.12 -19.66
CA VAL A 118 8.66 -4.71 -19.18
C VAL A 118 9.56 -3.66 -18.53
N SER A 119 10.26 -4.05 -17.47
CA SER A 119 11.33 -3.26 -16.85
C SER A 119 12.65 -3.99 -17.03
N LEU A 120 13.65 -3.32 -17.63
CA LEU A 120 14.98 -3.89 -17.88
C LEU A 120 16.06 -2.85 -17.59
N LYS A 121 17.28 -3.34 -17.34
CA LYS A 121 18.49 -2.52 -17.28
C LYS A 121 19.35 -2.86 -18.49
N ALA A 122 19.80 -1.85 -19.21
CA ALA A 122 20.63 -2.00 -20.40
C ALA A 122 21.73 -0.94 -20.43
N LYS A 123 22.84 -1.26 -21.10
CA LYS A 123 23.89 -0.30 -21.43
C LYS A 123 23.58 0.32 -22.78
N VAL A 124 23.54 1.65 -22.86
CA VAL A 124 23.46 2.36 -24.14
C VAL A 124 24.82 2.24 -24.83
N LEU A 125 24.85 1.67 -26.03
CA LEU A 125 26.08 1.52 -26.82
C LEU A 125 26.30 2.72 -27.73
N GLU A 126 25.23 3.22 -28.34
CA GLU A 126 25.27 4.30 -29.30
C GLU A 126 23.96 5.10 -29.21
N ILE A 127 24.07 6.41 -29.41
CA ILE A 127 22.95 7.34 -29.57
C ILE A 127 23.15 7.97 -30.94
N ALA A 128 22.13 7.93 -31.78
CA ALA A 128 22.20 8.55 -33.10
C ALA A 128 22.49 10.06 -32.95
N GLY A 129 23.39 10.57 -33.78
CA GLY A 129 23.71 11.99 -33.80
C GLY A 129 22.49 12.83 -34.20
N PRO A 130 22.40 14.08 -33.73
CA PRO A 130 21.30 14.94 -34.11
C PRO A 130 21.30 15.20 -35.61
N THR A 131 20.11 15.15 -36.22
CA THR A 131 19.94 15.40 -37.66
C THR A 131 19.58 16.86 -37.87
N LEU A 132 20.28 17.53 -38.79
CA LEU A 132 19.95 18.90 -39.18
C LEU A 132 18.77 18.86 -40.15
N VAL A 133 17.64 19.46 -39.78
CA VAL A 133 16.45 19.54 -40.62
C VAL A 133 16.12 20.99 -40.96
N PHE A 134 15.62 21.20 -42.18
CA PHE A 134 15.11 22.50 -42.58
C PHE A 134 13.65 22.63 -42.15
N THR A 135 13.36 23.62 -41.32
CA THR A 135 12.01 23.82 -40.76
C THR A 135 11.14 24.61 -41.73
N ARG A 136 9.82 24.41 -41.63
CA ARG A 136 8.81 25.18 -42.37
C ARG A 136 8.80 26.69 -42.06
N PHE A 137 9.53 27.12 -41.03
CA PHE A 137 9.70 28.51 -40.64
C PHE A 137 10.97 29.15 -41.22
N GLY A 138 11.68 28.46 -42.13
CA GLY A 138 12.84 29.00 -42.82
C GLY A 138 14.17 28.87 -42.07
N ASN A 139 14.19 28.13 -40.96
CA ASN A 139 15.39 27.96 -40.13
C ASN A 139 15.87 26.50 -40.10
N TYR A 140 17.17 26.30 -39.90
CA TYR A 140 17.73 24.97 -39.59
C TYR A 140 17.52 24.64 -38.11
N ALA A 141 17.06 23.42 -37.84
CA ALA A 141 16.93 22.90 -36.49
C ALA A 141 17.71 21.59 -36.35
N SER A 142 18.33 21.42 -35.19
CA SER A 142 18.99 20.18 -34.79
C SER A 142 17.96 19.32 -34.05
N VAL A 143 17.59 18.16 -34.60
CA VAL A 143 16.62 17.23 -34.00
C VAL A 143 17.38 16.03 -33.47
N ALA A 144 17.31 15.82 -32.15
CA ALA A 144 17.86 14.68 -31.42
C ALA A 144 16.75 13.68 -31.04
#